data_AF-A0A3A5AUG1-F1
#
_entry.id   AF-A0A3A5AUG1-F1
#
_cell.length_a   1.000
_cell.length_b   1.000
_cell.length_c   1.000
_cell.angle_alpha   90.00
_cell.angle_beta   90.00
_cell.angle_gamma   90.00
#
_symmetry.space_group_name_H-M   'P 1'
#
loop_
_entity.id
_entity.type
_entity.pdbx_description
1 polymer ?
#
loop_
_entity_poly.entity_id
_entity_poly.type
_entity_poly.pdbx_seq_one_letter_code
_entity_poly.pdbx_strand_id
1 'polypeptide(L)'
;MRTASSEYLQEEARSRESRPRVKAVLYPFDLDYGLAPGSGEFLHTAYGGEPGKLVLSEGYFTTASWTSPVMHSYSPYLNLVAAFWDDQAGRMEARVYLRTAITPGDVGAAAYISLNRSQEYPLLPYFQVQAEFRETLRHWAVDAAEDADAVTAYAVNQSPEAGYESYSAEGGFPGYLANLRLEGRLSLPEGEILDPGAVRVELGRDFSELKPGDHALLLDNREGQWLAGGENFYLLGLPWTQKQLALYHGWELPRGRVEWQLVYQGELDRLAGMAHAWRGEHRVCLESRDWVAARLQTRIGAPSPQGERRPFMRGPYRAGAELTETIPAQITEPVKTGSGTAALQVMGDYRGEFDQDYLLHIENSGDVGSASFRWSNNNGQSWRETGLDTTGAEDPVELENGLAVYWESGSGTDLMAGDRWTFSAQAQVYRYQIYGGPFTDISQVYLNGEESRDRVAADPETGVIEVTGRSAAVEARVVKDAATHPVDIITDILTAVGLSPAIEQDSFEMAKSLTPEYAIGVCFENLPAAQALREILKRCLYDFWTDFGEIKIKAYLGED
;
A
#
# COMPACT_ATOMS: atom_id res chain seq x y z
N MET A 1 6.21 -53.07 3.71
CA MET A 1 7.58 -52.56 3.96
C MET A 1 8.55 -53.42 3.16
N ARG A 2 9.27 -52.84 2.19
CA ARG A 2 10.37 -53.55 1.52
C ARG A 2 11.59 -53.50 2.43
N THR A 3 12.24 -54.63 2.67
CA THR A 3 13.51 -54.74 3.38
C THR A 3 14.60 -54.08 2.54
N ALA A 4 15.33 -53.13 3.12
CA ALA A 4 16.41 -52.44 2.43
C ALA A 4 17.51 -53.43 2.01
N SER A 5 18.07 -53.23 0.80
CA SER A 5 19.16 -54.07 0.28
C SER A 5 20.45 -53.82 1.06
N SER A 6 21.35 -54.79 1.07
CA SER A 6 22.67 -54.67 1.70
C SER A 6 23.53 -53.55 1.11
N GLU A 7 23.30 -53.20 -0.15
CA GLU A 7 23.96 -52.08 -0.84
C GLU A 7 23.45 -50.73 -0.32
N TYR A 8 22.13 -50.57 -0.11
CA TYR A 8 21.54 -49.39 0.52
C TYR A 8 22.02 -49.19 1.96
N LEU A 9 22.14 -50.28 2.74
CA LEU A 9 22.69 -50.23 4.09
C LEU A 9 24.19 -49.92 4.11
N GLN A 10 24.96 -50.32 3.10
CA GLN A 10 26.37 -49.96 2.95
C GLN A 10 26.56 -48.50 2.49
N GLU A 11 25.64 -47.98 1.67
CA GLU A 11 25.62 -46.58 1.24
C GLU A 11 25.20 -45.65 2.38
N GLU A 12 24.18 -46.02 3.17
CA GLU A 12 23.87 -45.36 4.44
C GLU A 12 25.03 -45.44 5.44
N ALA A 13 25.72 -46.58 5.54
CA ALA A 13 26.82 -46.75 6.49
C ALA A 13 28.06 -45.90 6.15
N ARG A 14 28.30 -45.56 4.87
CA ARG A 14 29.33 -44.58 4.49
C ARG A 14 28.99 -43.15 4.92
N SER A 15 27.72 -42.86 5.16
CA SER A 15 27.23 -41.54 5.60
C SER A 15 27.19 -41.36 7.12
N ARG A 16 27.65 -42.36 7.92
CA ARG A 16 27.50 -42.42 9.40
C ARG A 16 28.54 -41.67 10.23
N GLU A 17 29.44 -40.90 9.63
CA GLU A 17 30.18 -39.87 10.37
C GLU A 17 29.42 -38.55 10.44
N SER A 18 28.23 -38.47 9.84
CA SER A 18 27.42 -37.27 9.91
C SER A 18 26.74 -37.10 11.26
N ARG A 19 26.97 -35.94 11.89
CA ARG A 19 26.36 -35.57 13.17
C ARG A 19 25.24 -34.57 12.91
N PRO A 20 24.00 -34.81 13.39
CA PRO A 20 22.96 -33.79 13.32
C PRO A 20 23.36 -32.59 14.16
N ARG A 21 23.14 -31.40 13.63
CA ARG A 21 23.44 -30.10 14.22
C ARG A 21 22.18 -29.25 14.22
N VAL A 22 22.06 -28.39 15.21
CA VAL A 22 20.99 -27.40 15.30
C VAL A 22 21.61 -26.02 15.38
N LYS A 23 20.99 -25.06 14.70
CA LYS A 23 21.34 -23.64 14.79
C LYS A 23 20.06 -22.83 14.95
N ALA A 24 20.02 -21.97 15.95
CA ALA A 24 18.95 -21.01 16.15
C ALA A 24 19.51 -19.59 15.96
N VAL A 25 18.78 -18.76 15.22
CA VAL A 25 19.20 -17.39 14.89
C VAL A 25 18.09 -16.43 15.31
N LEU A 26 18.46 -15.41 16.10
CA LEU A 26 17.57 -14.32 16.49
C LEU A 26 17.86 -13.08 15.65
N TYR A 27 16.82 -12.37 15.20
CA TYR A 27 16.96 -11.16 14.37
C TYR A 27 15.62 -10.40 14.30
N PRO A 28 15.54 -9.15 13.85
CA PRO A 28 16.65 -8.27 13.55
C PRO A 28 17.26 -7.69 14.83
N PHE A 29 18.55 -7.41 14.73
CA PHE A 29 19.25 -6.50 15.62
C PHE A 29 19.68 -5.30 14.80
N ASP A 30 19.33 -4.11 15.25
CA ASP A 30 19.80 -2.90 14.61
C ASP A 30 21.31 -2.79 14.79
N LEU A 31 22.04 -2.73 13.68
CA LEU A 31 23.49 -2.54 13.66
C LEU A 31 23.77 -1.09 13.30
N ASP A 32 24.31 -0.33 14.26
CA ASP A 32 24.84 0.98 13.96
C ASP A 32 26.10 0.84 13.10
N TYR A 33 26.03 1.36 11.88
CA TYR A 33 27.14 1.41 10.93
C TYR A 33 27.69 2.84 10.76
N GLY A 34 27.29 3.78 11.63
CA GLY A 34 27.95 5.08 11.80
C GLY A 34 27.60 6.13 10.76
N LEU A 35 26.52 5.98 9.99
CA LEU A 35 26.11 7.00 9.01
C LEU A 35 25.47 8.21 9.72
N ALA A 36 26.23 9.29 9.84
CA ALA A 36 25.82 10.54 10.48
C ALA A 36 26.63 11.73 9.92
N PRO A 37 26.21 12.99 10.16
CA PRO A 37 26.98 14.17 9.76
C PRO A 37 28.42 14.12 10.29
N GLY A 38 29.40 14.16 9.39
CA GLY A 38 30.83 14.14 9.74
C GLY A 38 31.37 12.79 10.24
N SER A 39 30.57 11.71 10.15
CA SER A 39 31.00 10.37 10.56
C SER A 39 31.41 9.53 9.34
N GLY A 40 32.68 9.13 9.31
CA GLY A 40 33.28 8.45 8.18
C GLY A 40 33.86 9.40 7.13
N GLU A 41 34.22 8.85 5.98
CA GLU A 41 34.82 9.59 4.86
C GLU A 41 33.81 9.71 3.73
N PHE A 42 33.43 10.94 3.40
CA PHE A 42 32.51 11.26 2.31
C PHE A 42 33.29 11.74 1.08
N LEU A 43 33.06 11.12 -0.07
CA LEU A 43 33.59 11.53 -1.37
C LEU A 43 32.42 11.81 -2.32
N HIS A 44 32.16 13.09 -2.60
CA HIS A 44 31.02 13.53 -3.43
C HIS A 44 29.65 13.01 -2.95
N THR A 45 29.55 12.73 -1.66
CA THR A 45 28.33 12.32 -0.97
C THR A 45 28.18 13.15 0.30
N ALA A 46 26.99 13.14 0.90
CA ALA A 46 26.72 13.71 2.21
C ALA A 46 25.63 12.93 2.93
N TYR A 47 25.54 13.09 4.25
CA TYR A 47 24.42 12.57 5.03
C TYR A 47 23.12 13.27 4.60
N GLY A 48 22.08 12.49 4.29
CA GLY A 48 20.82 12.98 3.73
C GLY A 48 19.84 13.58 4.74
N GLY A 49 20.22 13.72 6.01
CA GLY A 49 19.37 14.26 7.08
C GLY A 49 18.51 13.21 7.79
N GLU A 50 18.33 12.04 7.19
CA GLU A 50 17.49 10.95 7.70
C GLU A 50 18.34 9.68 7.93
N PRO A 51 18.01 8.83 8.94
CA PRO A 51 18.70 7.57 9.15
C PRO A 51 18.72 6.73 7.87
N GLY A 52 19.88 6.19 7.51
CA GLY A 52 20.02 5.39 6.29
C GLY A 52 20.05 6.16 4.98
N LYS A 53 20.00 7.50 4.99
CA LYS A 53 20.00 8.30 3.77
C LYS A 53 21.38 8.87 3.46
N LEU A 54 21.89 8.56 2.28
CA LEU A 54 23.14 9.05 1.73
C LEU A 54 22.86 9.75 0.41
N VAL A 55 23.11 11.06 0.33
CA VAL A 55 22.82 11.88 -0.85
C VAL A 55 24.09 12.12 -1.65
N LEU A 56 23.98 12.14 -2.98
CA LEU A 56 25.04 12.63 -3.86
C LEU A 56 25.19 14.16 -3.69
N SER A 57 26.43 14.64 -3.69
CA SER A 57 26.71 16.08 -3.73
C SER A 57 26.25 16.70 -5.06
N GLU A 58 26.04 18.00 -5.06
CA GLU A 58 25.68 18.71 -6.28
C GLU A 58 26.83 18.67 -7.31
N GLY A 59 26.58 18.16 -8.52
CA GLY A 59 27.55 18.11 -9.61
C GLY A 59 27.45 16.91 -10.55
N TYR A 60 28.27 16.89 -11.60
CA TYR A 60 28.49 15.72 -12.45
C TYR A 60 29.67 14.89 -11.92
N PHE A 61 29.37 13.74 -11.32
CA PHE A 61 30.37 12.81 -10.80
C PHE A 61 30.21 11.45 -11.47
N THR A 62 31.33 10.84 -11.86
CA THR A 62 31.38 9.47 -12.40
C THR A 62 31.51 8.42 -11.30
N THR A 63 32.01 8.85 -10.13
CA THR A 63 32.09 8.05 -8.91
C THR A 63 31.81 8.93 -7.69
N ALA A 64 31.14 8.36 -6.71
CA ALA A 64 30.98 8.95 -5.39
C ALA A 64 30.97 7.82 -4.36
N SER A 65 31.36 8.09 -3.12
CA SER A 65 31.34 7.06 -2.09
C SER A 65 31.23 7.64 -0.69
N TRP A 66 30.83 6.78 0.23
CA TRP A 66 30.95 7.00 1.66
C TRP A 66 31.53 5.75 2.30
N THR A 67 32.50 5.93 3.18
CA THR A 67 33.08 4.84 3.98
C THR A 67 32.84 5.13 5.46
N SER A 68 32.20 4.21 6.16
CA SER A 68 31.91 4.34 7.60
C SER A 68 33.20 4.40 8.43
N PRO A 69 33.16 4.88 9.68
CA PRO A 69 34.19 4.52 10.65
C PRO A 69 34.22 3.00 10.89
N VAL A 70 35.28 2.52 11.54
CA VAL A 70 35.32 1.12 12.02
C VAL A 70 34.38 0.98 13.21
N MET A 71 33.39 0.11 13.06
CA MET A 71 32.34 -0.16 14.04
C MET A 71 32.61 -1.47 14.77
N HIS A 72 31.98 -1.65 15.94
CA HIS A 72 32.08 -2.86 16.75
C HIS A 72 30.70 -3.48 16.96
N SER A 73 30.54 -4.77 16.66
CA SER A 73 29.35 -5.52 17.06
C SER A 73 29.39 -5.74 18.56
N TYR A 74 28.36 -5.32 19.29
CA TYR A 74 28.31 -5.40 20.75
C TYR A 74 28.25 -6.84 21.32
N SER A 75 28.12 -7.86 20.47
CA SER A 75 28.12 -9.27 20.88
C SER A 75 28.92 -10.13 19.89
N PRO A 76 29.77 -11.06 20.35
CA PRO A 76 30.47 -12.00 19.48
C PRO A 76 29.52 -13.00 18.79
N TYR A 77 28.29 -13.14 19.30
CA TYR A 77 27.27 -14.01 18.71
C TYR A 77 26.49 -13.34 17.59
N LEU A 78 26.59 -12.01 17.47
CA LEU A 78 26.06 -11.25 16.35
C LEU A 78 26.98 -11.42 15.14
N ASN A 79 26.88 -12.59 14.53
CA ASN A 79 27.88 -13.13 13.62
C ASN A 79 27.41 -13.18 12.16
N LEU A 80 26.24 -12.64 11.88
CA LEU A 80 25.63 -12.56 10.56
C LEU A 80 25.00 -11.17 10.39
N VAL A 81 24.96 -10.69 9.14
CA VAL A 81 24.33 -9.42 8.79
C VAL A 81 23.62 -9.53 7.44
N ALA A 82 22.44 -8.93 7.34
CA ALA A 82 21.75 -8.68 6.08
C ALA A 82 21.65 -7.18 5.83
N ALA A 83 21.80 -6.74 4.58
CA ALA A 83 21.74 -5.34 4.21
C ALA A 83 20.49 -5.03 3.38
N PHE A 84 19.89 -3.87 3.65
CA PHE A 84 18.72 -3.38 2.95
C PHE A 84 18.96 -1.92 2.56
N TRP A 85 18.52 -1.53 1.35
CA TRP A 85 18.54 -0.16 0.86
C TRP A 85 17.62 0.00 -0.35
N ASP A 86 17.20 1.23 -0.57
CA ASP A 86 16.50 1.68 -1.76
C ASP A 86 17.46 2.52 -2.60
N ASP A 87 17.71 2.08 -3.83
CA ASP A 87 18.55 2.79 -4.78
C ASP A 87 17.71 3.83 -5.55
N GLN A 88 18.01 5.11 -5.32
CA GLN A 88 17.45 6.27 -6.00
C GLN A 88 18.58 7.14 -6.57
N ALA A 89 19.70 6.52 -6.97
CA ALA A 89 20.88 7.22 -7.45
C ALA A 89 20.74 7.79 -8.87
N GLY A 90 19.59 7.59 -9.52
CA GLY A 90 19.23 8.16 -10.82
C GLY A 90 20.15 7.65 -11.94
N ARG A 91 21.15 8.46 -12.30
CA ARG A 91 22.14 8.11 -13.36
C ARG A 91 23.25 7.16 -12.92
N MET A 92 23.38 6.93 -11.61
CA MET A 92 24.40 6.05 -11.02
C MET A 92 23.72 4.80 -10.44
N GLU A 93 24.50 3.74 -10.22
CA GLU A 93 24.10 2.55 -9.47
C GLU A 93 24.78 2.61 -8.09
N ALA A 94 24.00 2.38 -7.04
CA ALA A 94 24.53 2.31 -5.68
C ALA A 94 24.87 0.86 -5.30
N ARG A 95 26.11 0.64 -4.88
CA ARG A 95 26.62 -0.65 -4.38
C ARG A 95 27.09 -0.51 -2.95
N VAL A 96 26.71 -1.47 -2.11
CA VAL A 96 27.10 -1.51 -0.71
C VAL A 96 28.08 -2.66 -0.49
N TYR A 97 29.15 -2.39 0.24
CA TYR A 97 30.19 -3.33 0.57
C TYR A 97 30.39 -3.42 2.08
N LEU A 98 30.83 -4.59 2.53
CA LEU A 98 31.17 -4.88 3.92
C LEU A 98 32.57 -5.48 3.98
N ARG A 99 33.35 -5.06 4.98
CA ARG A 99 34.53 -5.81 5.42
C ARG A 99 34.49 -5.98 6.92
N THR A 100 34.99 -7.11 7.40
CA THR A 100 34.91 -7.49 8.82
C THR A 100 36.23 -8.09 9.29
N ALA A 101 36.57 -7.92 10.56
CA ALA A 101 37.77 -8.48 11.18
C ALA A 101 37.57 -8.75 12.69
N ILE A 102 38.48 -9.53 13.27
CA ILE A 102 38.46 -9.85 14.71
C ILE A 102 38.99 -8.70 15.57
N THR A 103 39.93 -7.91 15.03
CA THR A 103 40.52 -6.76 15.72
C THR A 103 40.28 -5.49 14.90
N PRO A 104 40.20 -4.30 15.54
CA PRO A 104 39.93 -3.05 14.83
C PRO A 104 41.04 -2.68 13.84
N GLY A 105 42.30 -3.05 14.14
CA GLY A 105 43.46 -2.77 13.29
C GLY A 105 43.45 -3.57 11.98
N ASP A 106 42.86 -4.75 11.98
CA ASP A 106 42.85 -5.65 10.82
C ASP A 106 41.75 -5.30 9.80
N VAL A 107 40.74 -4.52 10.20
CA VAL A 107 39.63 -4.11 9.31
C VAL A 107 40.16 -3.38 8.07
N GLY A 108 41.19 -2.54 8.24
CA GLY A 108 41.83 -1.82 7.13
C GLY A 108 42.45 -2.70 6.05
N ALA A 109 42.90 -3.91 6.42
CA ALA A 109 43.51 -4.88 5.52
C ALA A 109 42.52 -5.93 4.99
N ALA A 110 41.34 -6.06 5.60
CA ALA A 110 40.29 -6.95 5.14
C ALA A 110 39.73 -6.50 3.78
N ALA A 111 39.42 -7.48 2.92
CA ALA A 111 38.83 -7.23 1.62
C ALA A 111 37.34 -6.88 1.74
N TYR A 112 36.88 -5.96 0.90
CA TYR A 112 35.46 -5.65 0.78
C TYR A 112 34.72 -6.78 0.05
N ILE A 113 33.58 -7.16 0.62
CA ILE A 113 32.62 -8.10 0.06
C ILE A 113 31.42 -7.28 -0.41
N SER A 114 31.02 -7.47 -1.68
CA SER A 114 29.81 -6.84 -2.22
C SER A 114 28.58 -7.45 -1.56
N LEU A 115 27.71 -6.60 -1.01
CA LEU A 115 26.45 -7.01 -0.44
C LEU A 115 25.37 -7.02 -1.52
N ASN A 116 24.51 -8.04 -1.45
CA ASN A 116 23.25 -8.10 -2.15
C ASN A 116 22.13 -7.83 -1.15
N ARG A 117 21.06 -7.17 -1.60
CA ARG A 117 19.90 -6.87 -0.76
C ARG A 117 19.33 -8.16 -0.17
N SER A 118 19.04 -8.15 1.13
CA SER A 118 18.45 -9.25 1.89
C SER A 118 19.30 -10.53 2.02
N GLN A 119 20.49 -10.60 1.43
CA GLN A 119 21.38 -11.76 1.58
C GLN A 119 22.18 -11.69 2.89
N GLU A 120 22.40 -12.83 3.54
CA GLU A 120 23.19 -12.94 4.75
C GLU A 120 24.70 -13.04 4.47
N TYR A 121 25.50 -12.32 5.26
CA TYR A 121 26.95 -12.32 5.21
C TYR A 121 27.55 -12.54 6.60
N PRO A 122 28.71 -13.21 6.72
CA PRO A 122 29.44 -13.32 7.98
C PRO A 122 29.83 -11.95 8.55
N LEU A 123 29.53 -11.75 9.84
CA LEU A 123 29.93 -10.57 10.61
C LEU A 123 30.96 -10.98 11.66
N LEU A 124 32.09 -10.26 11.70
CA LEU A 124 33.10 -10.37 12.75
C LEU A 124 32.98 -9.18 13.71
N PRO A 125 33.60 -9.22 14.90
CA PRO A 125 33.44 -8.21 15.94
C PRO A 125 33.66 -6.77 15.50
N TYR A 126 34.57 -6.53 14.54
CA TYR A 126 34.78 -5.20 13.98
C TYR A 126 34.45 -5.20 12.50
N PHE A 127 33.78 -4.16 12.03
CA PHE A 127 33.36 -4.06 10.64
C PHE A 127 33.37 -2.63 10.12
N GLN A 128 33.35 -2.50 8.79
CA GLN A 128 33.24 -1.23 8.10
C GLN A 128 32.39 -1.40 6.85
N VAL A 129 31.54 -0.41 6.59
CA VAL A 129 30.63 -0.36 5.46
C VAL A 129 31.11 0.69 4.48
N GLN A 130 30.99 0.37 3.19
CA GLN A 130 31.25 1.33 2.13
C GLN A 130 30.04 1.34 1.19
N ALA A 131 29.49 2.52 0.94
CA ALA A 131 28.52 2.73 -0.13
C ALA A 131 29.22 3.44 -1.29
N GLU A 132 29.17 2.88 -2.49
CA GLU A 132 29.71 3.49 -3.69
C GLU A 132 28.60 3.74 -4.70
N PHE A 133 28.61 4.91 -5.30
CA PHE A 133 27.84 5.23 -6.47
C PHE A 133 28.79 5.18 -7.66
N ARG A 134 28.44 4.39 -8.68
CA ARG A 134 29.20 4.29 -9.92
C ARG A 134 28.31 4.65 -11.09
N GLU A 135 28.85 5.43 -12.02
CA GLU A 135 28.17 5.68 -13.29
C GLU A 135 27.88 4.34 -13.98
N THR A 136 26.61 4.08 -14.27
CA THR A 136 26.24 2.96 -15.13
C THR A 136 26.67 3.29 -16.54
N LEU A 137 27.43 2.40 -17.20
CA LEU A 137 27.69 2.51 -18.63
C LEU A 137 26.35 2.47 -19.37
N ARG A 138 25.89 3.61 -19.85
CA ARG A 138 24.66 3.73 -20.63
C ARG A 138 25.01 3.85 -22.09
N HIS A 139 24.50 2.93 -22.88
CA HIS A 139 24.64 2.97 -24.32
C HIS A 139 23.61 3.96 -24.90
N TRP A 140 23.99 4.69 -25.94
CA TRP A 140 23.07 5.52 -26.72
C TRP A 140 21.89 4.68 -27.19
N ALA A 141 20.66 5.16 -27.02
CA ALA A 141 19.51 4.44 -27.57
C ALA A 141 18.45 5.32 -28.24
N VAL A 142 18.40 6.63 -27.98
CA VAL A 142 17.33 7.50 -28.51
C VAL A 142 17.81 8.89 -28.94
N ASP A 143 17.11 9.49 -29.90
CA ASP A 143 17.45 10.79 -30.49
C ASP A 143 16.69 11.97 -29.83
N ALA A 144 15.67 11.71 -29.02
CA ALA A 144 14.86 12.72 -28.36
C ALA A 144 14.81 12.51 -26.84
N ALA A 145 14.71 13.62 -26.09
CA ALA A 145 14.66 13.60 -24.63
C ALA A 145 13.40 12.91 -24.07
N GLU A 146 12.29 13.00 -24.80
CA GLU A 146 11.00 12.39 -24.44
C GLU A 146 10.99 10.87 -24.58
N ASP A 147 11.88 10.32 -25.40
CA ASP A 147 12.05 8.88 -25.59
C ASP A 147 13.08 8.28 -24.61
N ALA A 148 13.81 9.14 -23.87
CA ALA A 148 14.81 8.69 -22.90
C ALA A 148 14.14 8.32 -21.58
N ASP A 149 14.27 7.05 -21.17
CA ASP A 149 13.89 6.62 -19.83
C ASP A 149 14.97 6.95 -18.79
N ALA A 150 14.74 6.53 -17.54
CA ALA A 150 15.66 6.75 -16.44
C ALA A 150 17.05 6.12 -16.62
N VAL A 151 17.24 5.23 -17.61
CA VAL A 151 18.50 4.54 -17.90
C VAL A 151 19.07 4.82 -19.29
N THR A 152 18.40 5.63 -20.10
CA THR A 152 18.77 5.91 -21.49
C THR A 152 19.25 7.35 -21.65
N ALA A 153 20.29 7.56 -22.47
CA ALA A 153 20.75 8.90 -22.82
C ALA A 153 20.23 9.29 -24.22
N TYR A 154 19.88 10.57 -24.40
CA TYR A 154 19.46 11.14 -25.68
C TYR A 154 20.55 12.01 -26.31
N ALA A 155 20.54 12.11 -27.63
CA ALA A 155 21.47 12.94 -28.38
C ALA A 155 20.90 14.36 -28.59
N VAL A 156 21.70 15.39 -28.30
CA VAL A 156 21.40 16.77 -28.69
C VAL A 156 22.42 17.20 -29.74
N ASN A 157 21.92 17.57 -30.92
CA ASN A 157 22.76 18.14 -31.97
C ASN A 157 23.06 19.61 -31.64
N GLN A 158 24.27 19.90 -31.21
CA GLN A 158 24.64 21.25 -30.76
C GLN A 158 24.98 22.22 -31.90
N SER A 159 25.14 21.75 -33.15
CA SER A 159 25.39 22.54 -34.38
C SER A 159 26.07 21.62 -35.41
N PRO A 160 25.95 21.86 -36.74
CA PRO A 160 26.63 21.09 -37.78
C PRO A 160 28.17 20.94 -37.61
N GLU A 161 28.82 21.75 -36.78
CA GLU A 161 30.27 21.66 -36.52
C GLU A 161 30.64 21.07 -35.14
N ALA A 162 29.70 21.01 -34.18
CA ALA A 162 29.97 20.64 -32.78
C ALA A 162 29.75 19.14 -32.48
N GLY A 163 29.06 18.42 -33.37
CA GLY A 163 28.70 17.02 -33.16
C GLY A 163 27.50 16.82 -32.23
N TYR A 164 27.25 15.56 -31.86
CA TYR A 164 26.20 15.18 -30.93
C TYR A 164 26.75 15.13 -29.51
N GLU A 165 26.09 15.81 -28.58
CA GLU A 165 26.32 15.67 -27.15
C GLU A 165 25.24 14.76 -26.54
N SER A 166 25.63 13.97 -25.55
CA SER A 166 24.72 13.05 -24.87
C SER A 166 24.19 13.68 -23.59
N TYR A 167 22.87 13.72 -23.44
CA TYR A 167 22.18 14.23 -22.27
C TYR A 167 21.36 13.10 -21.65
N SER A 168 21.34 13.01 -20.31
CA SER A 168 20.41 12.12 -19.60
C SER A 168 19.10 12.86 -19.37
N ALA A 169 17.95 12.18 -19.45
CA ALA A 169 16.79 12.63 -18.71
C ALA A 169 17.23 12.75 -17.24
N GLU A 170 17.14 13.93 -16.63
CA GLU A 170 17.58 14.14 -15.26
C GLU A 170 16.73 13.26 -14.32
N GLY A 171 17.22 12.07 -13.97
CA GLY A 171 16.70 11.34 -12.83
C GLY A 171 16.73 12.27 -11.62
N GLY A 172 15.66 12.28 -10.82
CA GLY A 172 15.44 13.28 -9.76
C GLY A 172 16.72 13.61 -9.01
N PHE A 173 17.22 14.83 -9.20
CA PHE A 173 18.44 15.29 -8.59
C PHE A 173 18.15 16.04 -7.27
N PRO A 174 18.99 15.87 -6.23
CA PRO A 174 20.17 14.99 -6.16
C PRO A 174 19.77 13.52 -6.03
N GLY A 175 20.50 12.62 -6.70
CA GLY A 175 20.36 11.17 -6.51
C GLY A 175 20.80 10.75 -5.11
N TYR A 176 20.21 9.68 -4.58
CA TYR A 176 20.50 9.24 -3.22
C TYR A 176 20.30 7.72 -3.03
N LEU A 177 20.90 7.20 -1.98
CA LEU A 177 20.55 5.90 -1.41
C LEU A 177 19.71 6.16 -0.16
N ALA A 178 18.53 5.54 -0.08
CA ALA A 178 17.63 5.66 1.07
C ALA A 178 17.51 4.34 1.82
N ASN A 179 17.05 4.43 3.07
CA ASN A 179 16.76 3.27 3.92
C ASN A 179 17.93 2.28 4.02
N LEU A 180 19.19 2.74 3.91
CA LEU A 180 20.34 1.91 4.22
C LEU A 180 20.19 1.43 5.65
N ARG A 181 20.17 0.13 5.85
CA ARG A 181 20.25 -0.45 7.18
C ARG A 181 20.92 -1.80 7.14
N LEU A 182 21.61 -2.10 8.24
CA LEU A 182 22.19 -3.41 8.48
C LEU A 182 21.40 -4.10 9.58
N GLU A 183 20.84 -5.25 9.27
CA GLU A 183 20.14 -6.09 10.23
C GLU A 183 21.09 -7.21 10.68
N GLY A 184 21.56 -7.09 11.91
CA GLY A 184 22.34 -8.12 12.57
C GLY A 184 21.49 -9.34 12.90
N ARG A 185 22.10 -10.51 12.76
CA ARG A 185 21.51 -11.81 13.04
C ARG A 185 22.42 -12.54 14.03
N LEU A 186 21.85 -12.87 15.18
CA LEU A 186 22.57 -13.45 16.30
C LEU A 186 22.40 -14.97 16.29
N SER A 187 23.48 -15.70 16.06
CA SER A 187 23.46 -17.17 16.16
C SER A 187 23.64 -17.59 17.61
N LEU A 188 22.67 -18.30 18.16
CA LEU A 188 22.78 -18.88 19.48
C LEU A 188 23.83 -20.00 19.49
N PRO A 189 24.71 -20.06 20.51
CA PRO A 189 25.63 -21.18 20.64
C PRO A 189 24.86 -22.49 20.73
N GLU A 190 25.26 -23.48 19.94
CA GLU A 190 24.57 -24.78 19.93
C GLU A 190 24.56 -25.45 21.31
N GLY A 191 25.60 -25.22 22.12
CA GLY A 191 25.66 -25.71 23.50
C GLY A 191 24.65 -25.07 24.46
N GLU A 192 24.05 -23.94 24.09
CA GLU A 192 22.97 -23.30 24.85
C GLU A 192 21.59 -23.82 24.45
N ILE A 193 21.46 -24.53 23.33
CA ILE A 193 20.19 -25.10 22.88
C ILE A 193 19.97 -26.44 23.60
N LEU A 194 19.10 -26.43 24.62
CA LEU A 194 18.78 -27.62 25.40
C LEU A 194 17.75 -28.51 24.70
N ASP A 195 16.75 -27.88 24.07
CA ASP A 195 15.74 -28.55 23.27
C ASP A 195 15.34 -27.63 22.11
N PRO A 196 15.57 -28.02 20.83
CA PRO A 196 15.15 -27.25 19.68
C PRO A 196 13.63 -27.11 19.56
N GLY A 197 12.85 -27.89 20.32
CA GLY A 197 11.39 -27.91 20.26
C GLY A 197 10.86 -28.72 19.07
N ALA A 198 9.56 -29.02 19.14
CA ALA A 198 8.84 -29.59 18.00
C ALA A 198 8.26 -28.46 17.15
N VAL A 199 8.55 -28.46 15.85
CA VAL A 199 7.89 -27.57 14.88
C VAL A 199 6.54 -28.20 14.51
N ARG A 200 5.44 -27.60 14.99
CA ARG A 200 4.08 -28.04 14.64
C ARG A 200 3.55 -27.17 13.51
N VAL A 201 3.62 -27.68 12.28
CA VAL A 201 2.99 -27.03 11.12
C VAL A 201 1.60 -27.65 10.93
N GLU A 202 0.56 -27.02 11.48
CA GLU A 202 -0.83 -27.33 11.14
C GLU A 202 -1.32 -26.32 10.09
N LEU A 203 -1.14 -26.61 8.81
CA LEU A 203 -1.75 -25.84 7.73
C LEU A 203 -3.06 -26.53 7.31
N GLY A 204 -4.19 -25.96 7.71
CA GLY A 204 -5.47 -26.30 7.10
C GLY A 204 -5.40 -26.00 5.59
N ARG A 205 -5.71 -26.99 4.74
CA ARG A 205 -5.62 -26.88 3.27
C ARG A 205 -6.41 -25.70 2.68
N ASP A 206 -7.33 -25.11 3.44
CA ASP A 206 -8.24 -24.04 3.01
C ASP A 206 -8.05 -22.72 3.78
N PHE A 207 -6.98 -22.60 4.59
CA PHE A 207 -6.69 -21.44 5.44
C PHE A 207 -7.82 -21.08 6.44
N SER A 208 -8.83 -21.93 6.62
CA SER A 208 -9.97 -21.66 7.52
C SER A 208 -9.57 -21.73 9.00
N GLU A 209 -8.53 -22.51 9.30
CA GLU A 209 -7.97 -22.73 10.63
C GLU A 209 -6.43 -22.58 10.60
N LEU A 210 -5.91 -21.48 10.03
CA LEU A 210 -4.52 -21.08 10.24
C LEU A 210 -4.30 -20.82 11.74
N LYS A 211 -4.05 -21.87 12.52
CA LYS A 211 -3.45 -21.73 13.83
C LYS A 211 -1.99 -21.41 13.56
N PRO A 212 -1.48 -20.26 14.04
CA PRO A 212 -0.03 -20.06 14.00
C PRO A 212 0.61 -21.28 14.65
N GLY A 213 1.54 -21.92 13.94
CA GLY A 213 2.32 -22.99 14.54
C GLY A 213 3.06 -22.39 15.73
N ASP A 214 2.78 -22.88 16.92
CA ASP A 214 3.51 -22.48 18.12
C ASP A 214 4.80 -23.31 18.18
N HIS A 215 5.91 -22.63 18.44
CA HIS A 215 7.22 -23.24 18.63
C HIS A 215 7.83 -22.79 19.94
N ALA A 216 8.42 -23.72 20.68
CA ALA A 216 9.07 -23.46 21.96
C ALA A 216 10.53 -23.94 21.91
N LEU A 217 11.47 -23.00 21.95
CA LEU A 217 12.91 -23.26 22.02
C LEU A 217 13.36 -23.19 23.49
N LEU A 218 13.87 -24.29 24.04
CA LEU A 218 14.42 -24.29 25.40
C LEU A 218 15.93 -24.07 25.37
N LEU A 219 16.37 -23.09 26.13
CA LEU A 219 17.75 -22.64 26.17
C LEU A 219 18.30 -22.69 27.59
N ASP A 220 19.62 -22.82 27.69
CA ASP A 220 20.36 -22.72 28.93
C ASP A 220 20.37 -21.27 29.43
N ASN A 221 20.22 -21.08 30.73
CA ASN A 221 20.30 -19.78 31.40
C ASN A 221 21.14 -19.84 32.68
N ARG A 222 22.05 -20.84 32.80
CA ARG A 222 22.92 -21.01 33.98
C ARG A 222 23.77 -19.78 34.31
N GLU A 223 24.22 -19.05 33.30
CA GLU A 223 25.05 -17.84 33.47
C GLU A 223 24.20 -16.58 33.65
N GLY A 224 22.87 -16.68 33.57
CA GLY A 224 21.96 -15.55 33.67
C GLY A 224 22.02 -14.64 32.43
N GLN A 225 22.50 -15.16 31.30
CA GLN A 225 22.68 -14.41 30.06
C GLN A 225 21.37 -13.92 29.43
N TRP A 226 20.23 -14.47 29.84
CA TRP A 226 18.89 -14.04 29.42
C TRP A 226 18.22 -13.04 30.37
N LEU A 227 18.87 -12.67 31.48
CA LEU A 227 18.34 -11.69 32.43
C LEU A 227 18.50 -10.27 31.90
N ALA A 228 17.44 -9.46 32.00
CA ALA A 228 17.50 -8.04 31.67
C ALA A 228 18.57 -7.33 32.50
N GLY A 229 19.49 -6.64 31.82
CA GLY A 229 20.62 -5.94 32.44
C GLY A 229 21.91 -6.77 32.60
N GLY A 230 21.91 -8.05 32.19
CA GLY A 230 23.15 -8.82 32.07
C GLY A 230 24.03 -8.33 30.91
N GLU A 231 25.35 -8.53 31.00
CA GLU A 231 26.32 -8.11 29.97
C GLU A 231 26.04 -8.75 28.59
N ASN A 232 25.48 -9.95 28.57
CA ASN A 232 25.17 -10.74 27.37
C ASN A 232 23.67 -10.78 27.04
N PHE A 233 22.91 -9.76 27.44
CA PHE A 233 21.46 -9.77 27.20
C PHE A 233 21.15 -9.84 25.69
N TYR A 234 20.74 -11.04 25.23
CA TYR A 234 20.45 -11.33 23.83
C TYR A 234 19.30 -10.53 23.22
N LEU A 235 18.59 -9.72 24.00
CA LEU A 235 17.44 -8.95 23.52
C LEU A 235 17.66 -7.43 23.60
N LEU A 236 18.92 -6.98 23.57
CA LEU A 236 19.25 -5.57 23.38
C LEU A 236 18.67 -5.03 22.05
N GLY A 237 18.36 -3.74 22.04
CA GLY A 237 17.77 -3.03 20.90
C GLY A 237 16.25 -3.13 20.89
N LEU A 238 15.71 -3.67 19.79
CA LEU A 238 14.25 -3.76 19.58
C LEU A 238 13.55 -4.59 20.66
N PRO A 239 12.29 -4.26 21.01
CA PRO A 239 11.45 -5.11 21.84
C PRO A 239 11.45 -6.54 21.32
N TRP A 240 11.54 -7.52 22.21
CA TRP A 240 11.65 -8.92 21.80
C TRP A 240 10.44 -9.40 20.98
N THR A 241 9.25 -8.80 21.16
CA THR A 241 8.05 -9.06 20.35
C THR A 241 8.20 -8.65 18.87
N GLN A 242 9.25 -7.90 18.53
CA GLN A 242 9.58 -7.52 17.16
C GLN A 242 10.73 -8.38 16.58
N LYS A 243 11.28 -9.29 17.38
CA LYS A 243 12.31 -10.22 16.93
C LYS A 243 11.66 -11.50 16.42
N GLN A 244 12.38 -12.12 15.51
CA GLN A 244 12.13 -13.37 14.85
C GLN A 244 13.17 -14.41 15.30
N LEU A 245 12.77 -15.66 15.20
CA LEU A 245 13.58 -16.84 15.40
C LEU A 245 13.59 -17.62 14.10
N ALA A 246 14.78 -17.88 13.56
CA ALA A 246 14.98 -18.88 12.50
C ALA A 246 15.68 -20.10 13.10
N LEU A 247 15.09 -21.28 12.91
CA LEU A 247 15.63 -22.56 13.32
C LEU A 247 16.12 -23.32 12.10
N TYR A 248 17.37 -23.75 12.14
CA TYR A 248 18.02 -24.53 11.10
C TYR A 248 18.42 -25.89 11.63
N HIS A 249 18.17 -26.91 10.84
CA HIS A 249 18.73 -28.24 11.04
C HIS A 249 19.80 -28.48 9.98
N GLY A 250 20.92 -29.03 10.38
CA GLY A 250 22.01 -29.31 9.45
C GLY A 250 22.70 -30.61 9.81
N TRP A 251 23.36 -31.21 8.82
CA TRP A 251 24.14 -32.42 9.03
C TRP A 251 25.61 -32.07 8.81
N GLU A 252 26.43 -32.35 9.82
CA GLU A 252 27.88 -32.16 9.70
C GLU A 252 28.46 -33.25 8.81
N LEU A 253 28.97 -32.89 7.64
CA LEU A 253 29.62 -33.79 6.70
C LEU A 253 31.08 -34.06 7.14
N PRO A 254 31.70 -35.15 6.65
CA PRO A 254 33.14 -35.37 6.82
C PRO A 254 33.93 -34.12 6.40
N ARG A 255 34.93 -33.73 7.22
CA ARG A 255 35.69 -32.45 7.13
C ARG A 255 35.02 -31.24 7.81
N GLY A 256 33.92 -31.43 8.56
CA GLY A 256 33.34 -30.40 9.44
C GLY A 256 32.47 -29.36 8.72
N ARG A 257 32.12 -29.60 7.45
CA ARG A 257 31.19 -28.74 6.71
C ARG A 257 29.76 -29.09 7.12
N VAL A 258 28.97 -28.10 7.53
CA VAL A 258 27.54 -28.28 7.81
C VAL A 258 26.73 -27.64 6.71
N GLU A 259 25.80 -28.38 6.12
CA GLU A 259 24.79 -27.82 5.24
C GLU A 259 23.53 -27.55 6.08
N TRP A 260 23.13 -26.29 6.16
CA TRP A 260 22.01 -25.85 6.98
C TRP A 260 20.74 -25.75 6.14
N GLN A 261 19.66 -26.35 6.63
CA GLN A 261 18.33 -26.23 6.10
C GLN A 261 17.46 -25.46 7.09
N LEU A 262 16.82 -24.38 6.63
CA LEU A 262 15.81 -23.66 7.42
C LEU A 262 14.59 -24.57 7.60
N VAL A 263 14.22 -24.85 8.85
CA VAL A 263 13.07 -25.70 9.18
C VAL A 263 11.89 -24.93 9.76
N TYR A 264 12.15 -23.74 10.33
CA TYR A 264 11.12 -22.91 10.93
C TYR A 264 11.57 -21.46 11.02
N GLN A 265 10.63 -20.54 10.79
CA GLN A 265 10.80 -19.12 11.01
C GLN A 265 9.55 -18.56 11.72
N GLY A 266 9.74 -17.91 12.86
CA GLY A 266 8.64 -17.40 13.68
C GLY A 266 8.93 -16.05 14.33
N GLU A 267 7.88 -15.35 14.71
CA GLU A 267 7.97 -14.14 15.54
C GLU A 267 7.95 -14.54 17.02
N LEU A 268 8.85 -13.98 17.82
CA LEU A 268 8.87 -14.26 19.25
C LEU A 268 7.60 -13.70 19.91
N ASP A 269 6.86 -14.56 20.59
CA ASP A 269 5.59 -14.23 21.24
C ASP A 269 5.66 -14.22 22.76
N ARG A 270 6.56 -15.01 23.35
CA ARG A 270 6.79 -14.97 24.80
C ARG A 270 8.19 -15.41 25.19
N LEU A 271 8.70 -14.78 26.23
CA LEU A 271 9.89 -15.20 26.96
C LEU A 271 9.47 -15.71 28.34
N ALA A 272 9.63 -17.01 28.59
CA ALA A 272 9.24 -17.66 29.84
C ALA A 272 10.42 -18.34 30.55
N GLY A 273 10.26 -18.63 31.83
CA GLY A 273 11.26 -19.40 32.58
C GLY A 273 12.51 -18.63 33.02
N MET A 274 12.62 -17.32 32.77
CA MET A 274 13.80 -16.50 33.13
C MET A 274 14.22 -16.52 34.60
N ALA A 275 13.45 -17.13 35.51
CA ALA A 275 13.77 -17.17 36.92
C ALA A 275 15.08 -17.96 37.16
N HIS A 276 16.09 -17.28 37.68
CA HIS A 276 17.29 -17.88 38.26
C HIS A 276 16.91 -18.51 39.60
N ALA A 277 16.26 -19.68 39.55
CA ALA A 277 15.86 -20.35 40.77
C ALA A 277 17.10 -20.87 41.49
N TRP A 278 17.35 -20.41 42.72
CA TRP A 278 18.45 -20.89 43.59
C TRP A 278 18.47 -22.43 43.79
N ARG A 279 17.36 -23.12 43.48
CA ARG A 279 17.22 -24.59 43.51
C ARG A 279 16.53 -25.19 42.28
N GLY A 280 16.34 -24.43 41.21
CA GLY A 280 15.62 -24.90 40.01
C GLY A 280 16.53 -25.02 38.78
N GLU A 281 15.99 -25.60 37.72
CA GLU A 281 16.70 -25.69 36.45
C GLU A 281 16.84 -24.29 35.84
N HIS A 282 18.08 -23.88 35.54
CA HIS A 282 18.39 -22.59 34.93
C HIS A 282 18.11 -22.67 33.42
N ARG A 283 16.84 -22.51 33.04
CA ARG A 283 16.39 -22.59 31.64
C ARG A 283 15.59 -21.37 31.26
N VAL A 284 15.57 -21.04 29.99
CA VAL A 284 14.66 -20.06 29.43
C VAL A 284 13.92 -20.68 28.24
N CYS A 285 12.68 -20.29 28.02
CA CYS A 285 11.84 -20.76 26.93
C CYS A 285 11.51 -19.57 26.02
N LEU A 286 11.94 -19.64 24.76
CA LEU A 286 11.48 -18.73 23.70
C LEU A 286 10.28 -19.37 23.03
N GLU A 287 9.11 -18.81 23.27
CA GLU A 287 7.89 -19.17 22.54
C GLU A 287 7.77 -18.23 21.33
N SER A 288 7.53 -18.81 20.17
CA SER A 288 7.36 -18.09 18.91
C SER A 288 6.17 -18.62 18.14
N ARG A 289 5.62 -17.77 17.28
CA ARG A 289 4.51 -18.09 16.38
C ARG A 289 4.99 -18.05 14.95
N ASP A 290 4.51 -18.99 14.13
CA ASP A 290 4.83 -19.02 12.69
C ASP A 290 4.65 -17.63 12.05
N TRP A 291 5.72 -17.16 11.41
CA TRP A 291 5.79 -15.77 10.93
C TRP A 291 4.80 -15.50 9.80
N VAL A 292 4.63 -16.46 8.88
CA VAL A 292 3.69 -16.33 7.77
C VAL A 292 2.26 -16.26 8.31
N ALA A 293 1.89 -17.19 9.19
CA ALA A 293 0.58 -17.21 9.83
C ALA A 293 0.31 -15.93 10.63
N ALA A 294 1.26 -15.47 11.43
CA ALA A 294 1.14 -14.24 12.22
C ALA A 294 0.89 -13.03 11.31
N ARG A 295 1.67 -12.88 10.23
CA ARG A 295 1.53 -11.76 9.28
C ARG A 295 0.24 -11.82 8.50
N LEU A 296 -0.25 -13.00 8.13
CA LEU A 296 -1.54 -13.17 7.46
C LEU A 296 -2.75 -12.81 8.35
N GLN A 297 -2.58 -12.71 9.67
CA GLN A 297 -3.61 -12.16 10.57
C GLN A 297 -3.66 -10.63 10.58
N THR A 298 -2.66 -9.95 9.98
CA THR A 298 -2.67 -8.50 9.82
C THR A 298 -3.88 -8.09 8.98
N ARG A 299 -4.59 -7.06 9.44
CA ARG A 299 -5.77 -6.56 8.74
C ARG A 299 -5.36 -5.64 7.59
N ILE A 300 -5.80 -5.97 6.38
CA ILE A 300 -5.70 -5.10 5.22
C ILE A 300 -6.94 -4.22 5.12
N GLY A 301 -6.74 -3.04 4.54
CA GLY A 301 -7.80 -2.04 4.41
C GLY A 301 -8.30 -1.51 5.76
N ALA A 302 -7.47 -1.58 6.81
CA ALA A 302 -7.80 -1.04 8.12
C ALA A 302 -7.88 0.50 8.05
N PRO A 303 -8.79 1.13 8.82
CA PRO A 303 -8.87 2.58 8.86
C PRO A 303 -7.56 3.18 9.38
N SER A 304 -7.29 4.44 9.02
CA SER A 304 -6.17 5.19 9.56
C SER A 304 -6.27 5.33 11.09
N PRO A 305 -5.19 5.72 11.79
CA PRO A 305 -5.27 6.05 13.22
C PRO A 305 -6.33 7.12 13.55
N GLN A 306 -6.71 7.95 12.58
CA GLN A 306 -7.76 8.98 12.69
C GLN A 306 -9.17 8.43 12.38
N GLY A 307 -9.30 7.14 12.06
CA GLY A 307 -10.57 6.50 11.71
C GLY A 307 -10.98 6.67 10.24
N GLU A 308 -10.12 7.26 9.40
CA GLU A 308 -10.39 7.42 7.98
C GLU A 308 -10.40 6.05 7.29
N ARG A 309 -11.46 5.74 6.55
CA ARG A 309 -11.60 4.48 5.84
C ARG A 309 -10.60 4.41 4.68
N ARG A 310 -9.78 3.37 4.65
CA ARG A 310 -8.77 3.14 3.62
C ARG A 310 -8.83 1.70 3.12
N PRO A 311 -9.93 1.30 2.44
CA PRO A 311 -10.08 -0.08 1.98
C PRO A 311 -8.91 -0.47 1.06
N PHE A 312 -8.51 -1.74 1.10
CA PHE A 312 -7.57 -2.32 0.13
C PHE A 312 -8.34 -2.63 -1.15
N MET A 313 -7.94 -2.02 -2.26
CA MET A 313 -8.68 -2.12 -3.53
C MET A 313 -7.73 -2.35 -4.70
N ARG A 314 -8.15 -3.19 -5.65
CA ARG A 314 -7.49 -3.44 -6.94
C ARG A 314 -8.52 -3.74 -8.02
N GLY A 315 -8.24 -3.34 -9.25
CA GLY A 315 -9.06 -3.64 -10.41
C GLY A 315 -10.50 -3.10 -10.36
N PRO A 316 -11.41 -3.62 -11.20
CA PRO A 316 -12.81 -3.18 -11.27
C PRO A 316 -13.73 -3.95 -10.31
N TYR A 317 -14.49 -3.25 -9.48
CA TYR A 317 -15.44 -3.87 -8.55
C TYR A 317 -16.69 -3.01 -8.34
N ARG A 318 -17.73 -3.58 -7.71
CA ARG A 318 -18.96 -2.89 -7.34
C ARG A 318 -18.88 -2.44 -5.89
N ALA A 319 -19.07 -1.16 -5.64
CA ALA A 319 -18.97 -0.54 -4.31
C ALA A 319 -20.30 0.13 -3.95
N GLY A 320 -20.71 0.01 -2.69
CA GLY A 320 -21.80 0.83 -2.14
C GLY A 320 -21.29 2.23 -1.80
N ALA A 321 -22.11 3.24 -2.06
CA ALA A 321 -21.83 4.62 -1.70
C ALA A 321 -22.67 5.04 -0.49
N GLU A 322 -22.11 5.87 0.39
CA GLU A 322 -22.77 6.34 1.60
C GLU A 322 -23.21 7.78 1.46
N LEU A 323 -24.45 8.11 1.82
CA LEU A 323 -24.96 9.48 1.78
C LEU A 323 -24.21 10.33 2.82
N THR A 324 -23.50 11.36 2.36
CA THR A 324 -22.70 12.25 3.22
C THR A 324 -23.33 13.63 3.39
N GLU A 325 -23.97 14.14 2.34
CA GLU A 325 -24.54 15.49 2.33
C GLU A 325 -25.83 15.52 1.52
N THR A 326 -26.75 16.42 1.91
CA THR A 326 -27.96 16.73 1.17
C THR A 326 -28.03 18.24 0.99
N ILE A 327 -27.92 18.69 -0.25
CA ILE A 327 -28.05 20.09 -0.62
C ILE A 327 -29.52 20.35 -0.94
N PRO A 328 -30.20 21.22 -0.17
CA PRO A 328 -31.61 21.50 -0.40
C PRO A 328 -31.82 22.14 -1.77
N ALA A 329 -33.03 21.99 -2.31
CA ALA A 329 -33.45 22.68 -3.52
C ALA A 329 -33.30 24.20 -3.34
N GLN A 330 -32.92 24.90 -4.41
CA GLN A 330 -32.70 26.35 -4.40
C GLN A 330 -33.56 27.03 -5.45
N ILE A 331 -34.03 28.24 -5.16
CA ILE A 331 -34.80 29.06 -6.10
C ILE A 331 -34.04 30.38 -6.25
N THR A 332 -33.74 30.76 -7.49
CA THR A 332 -33.09 32.05 -7.74
C THR A 332 -34.08 33.19 -7.60
N GLU A 333 -33.60 34.38 -7.24
CA GLU A 333 -34.46 35.57 -7.24
C GLU A 333 -35.05 35.85 -8.64
N PRO A 334 -36.35 36.17 -8.75
CA PRO A 334 -36.96 36.50 -10.03
C PRO A 334 -36.37 37.74 -10.70
N VAL A 335 -35.96 37.59 -11.95
CA VAL A 335 -35.43 38.68 -12.77
C VAL A 335 -36.54 39.24 -13.65
N LYS A 336 -36.90 40.51 -13.42
CA LYS A 336 -37.90 41.22 -14.23
C LYS A 336 -37.29 41.78 -15.51
N THR A 337 -38.02 41.63 -16.62
CA THR A 337 -37.83 42.39 -17.86
C THR A 337 -39.16 43.04 -18.24
N GLY A 338 -39.26 44.36 -18.18
CA GLY A 338 -40.53 45.05 -18.38
C GLY A 338 -40.54 46.48 -17.84
N SER A 339 -41.65 47.19 -18.01
CA SER A 339 -41.81 48.59 -17.56
C SER A 339 -42.78 48.78 -16.39
N GLY A 340 -43.55 47.75 -16.01
CA GLY A 340 -44.38 47.82 -14.80
C GLY A 340 -43.52 47.97 -13.54
N THR A 341 -44.14 48.32 -12.41
CA THR A 341 -43.46 48.59 -11.14
C THR A 341 -43.53 47.45 -10.13
N ALA A 342 -44.39 46.45 -10.34
CA ALA A 342 -44.55 45.32 -9.42
C ALA A 342 -43.33 44.41 -9.38
N ALA A 343 -43.11 43.78 -8.22
CA ALA A 343 -42.12 42.73 -8.00
C ALA A 343 -42.80 41.36 -7.91
N LEU A 344 -42.17 40.32 -8.47
CA LEU A 344 -42.63 38.94 -8.32
C LEU A 344 -41.95 38.33 -7.10
N GLN A 345 -42.73 37.67 -6.26
CA GLN A 345 -42.24 36.85 -5.16
C GLN A 345 -42.55 35.39 -5.45
N VAL A 346 -41.58 34.52 -5.18
CA VAL A 346 -41.72 33.06 -5.30
C VAL A 346 -41.72 32.46 -3.90
N MET A 347 -42.63 31.53 -3.64
CA MET A 347 -42.75 30.85 -2.34
C MET A 347 -42.96 29.35 -2.52
N GLY A 348 -42.74 28.61 -1.43
CA GLY A 348 -42.78 27.15 -1.41
C GLY A 348 -41.40 26.51 -1.52
N ASP A 349 -41.36 25.20 -1.34
CA ASP A 349 -40.16 24.38 -1.50
C ASP A 349 -40.25 23.66 -2.84
N TYR A 350 -39.22 23.81 -3.69
CA TYR A 350 -39.19 23.10 -4.95
C TYR A 350 -39.05 21.59 -4.74
N ARG A 351 -40.03 20.81 -5.23
CA ARG A 351 -40.09 19.35 -5.13
C ARG A 351 -39.87 18.64 -6.47
N GLY A 352 -39.45 19.37 -7.49
CA GLY A 352 -39.18 18.81 -8.79
C GLY A 352 -37.89 17.98 -8.78
N GLU A 353 -37.83 17.01 -9.68
CA GLU A 353 -36.67 16.11 -9.81
C GLU A 353 -35.55 16.66 -10.71
N PHE A 354 -35.83 17.74 -11.44
CA PHE A 354 -34.94 18.34 -12.43
C PHE A 354 -34.79 19.83 -12.17
N ASP A 355 -33.64 20.39 -12.51
CA ASP A 355 -33.50 21.84 -12.58
C ASP A 355 -34.45 22.39 -13.63
N GLN A 356 -35.14 23.47 -13.30
CA GLN A 356 -36.26 23.96 -14.08
C GLN A 356 -36.26 25.49 -14.16
N ASP A 357 -36.23 26.01 -15.38
CA ASP A 357 -36.43 27.43 -15.64
C ASP A 357 -37.92 27.74 -15.79
N TYR A 358 -38.37 28.79 -15.11
CA TYR A 358 -39.72 29.33 -15.18
C TYR A 358 -39.73 30.69 -15.86
N LEU A 359 -40.72 30.90 -16.73
CA LEU A 359 -41.01 32.17 -17.38
C LEU A 359 -42.46 32.55 -17.13
N LEU A 360 -42.68 33.70 -16.51
CA LEU A 360 -44.00 34.31 -16.32
C LEU A 360 -44.12 35.52 -17.23
N HIS A 361 -45.25 35.68 -17.90
CA HIS A 361 -45.46 36.71 -18.90
C HIS A 361 -46.85 37.33 -18.78
N ILE A 362 -46.91 38.65 -18.59
CA ILE A 362 -48.17 39.41 -18.45
C ILE A 362 -48.84 39.56 -19.80
N GLU A 363 -50.12 39.22 -19.85
CA GLU A 363 -50.94 39.24 -21.08
C GLU A 363 -51.67 40.57 -21.26
N ASN A 364 -52.10 41.21 -20.18
CA ASN A 364 -52.74 42.54 -20.17
C ASN A 364 -52.23 43.42 -19.01
N SER A 365 -52.12 44.73 -19.27
CA SER A 365 -51.69 45.70 -18.24
C SER A 365 -52.78 45.92 -17.18
N GLY A 366 -52.37 46.21 -15.95
CA GLY A 366 -53.27 46.50 -14.83
C GLY A 366 -52.55 46.55 -13.48
N ASP A 367 -53.34 46.78 -12.43
CA ASP A 367 -52.89 46.61 -11.05
C ASP A 367 -52.89 45.11 -10.68
N VAL A 368 -52.13 44.72 -9.64
CA VAL A 368 -52.22 43.34 -9.09
C VAL A 368 -53.67 43.02 -8.72
N GLY A 369 -54.19 41.86 -9.15
CA GLY A 369 -55.61 41.49 -8.99
C GLY A 369 -56.49 41.77 -10.21
N SER A 370 -55.99 42.52 -11.19
CA SER A 370 -56.75 42.91 -12.40
C SER A 370 -56.06 42.59 -13.72
N ALA A 371 -54.73 42.47 -13.69
CA ALA A 371 -53.94 41.94 -14.79
C ALA A 371 -53.98 40.41 -14.77
N SER A 372 -53.72 39.82 -15.94
CA SER A 372 -53.62 38.40 -16.16
C SER A 372 -52.25 38.05 -16.74
N PHE A 373 -51.81 36.83 -16.47
CA PHE A 373 -50.53 36.31 -16.92
C PHE A 373 -50.66 34.87 -17.40
N ARG A 374 -49.59 34.42 -18.03
CA ARG A 374 -49.34 33.02 -18.40
C ARG A 374 -47.95 32.63 -17.98
N TRP A 375 -47.73 31.33 -17.78
CA TRP A 375 -46.42 30.83 -17.38
C TRP A 375 -45.99 29.59 -18.14
N SER A 376 -44.67 29.41 -18.19
CA SER A 376 -43.98 28.37 -18.92
C SER A 376 -42.85 27.83 -18.07
N ASN A 377 -42.60 26.52 -18.17
CA ASN A 377 -41.43 25.85 -17.62
C ASN A 377 -40.48 25.38 -18.74
N ASN A 378 -40.50 26.03 -19.90
CA ASN A 378 -39.57 25.73 -20.99
C ASN A 378 -39.25 26.99 -21.78
N ASN A 379 -39.03 28.08 -21.05
CA ASN A 379 -38.63 29.38 -21.59
C ASN A 379 -39.58 29.89 -22.70
N GLY A 380 -40.88 29.63 -22.57
CA GLY A 380 -41.92 30.13 -23.46
C GLY A 380 -42.13 29.32 -24.73
N GLN A 381 -41.51 28.14 -24.88
CA GLN A 381 -41.80 27.24 -26.01
C GLN A 381 -43.23 26.70 -25.96
N SER A 382 -43.73 26.41 -24.75
CA SER A 382 -45.13 26.10 -24.49
C SER A 382 -45.59 26.76 -23.19
N TRP A 383 -46.88 27.10 -23.12
CA TRP A 383 -47.51 27.66 -21.93
C TRP A 383 -48.23 26.56 -21.17
N ARG A 384 -47.95 26.46 -19.87
CA ARG A 384 -48.60 25.49 -18.99
C ARG A 384 -50.03 25.93 -18.69
N GLU A 385 -50.18 27.21 -18.33
CA GLU A 385 -51.46 27.85 -18.12
C GLU A 385 -51.44 29.29 -18.65
N THR A 386 -52.63 29.81 -18.99
CA THR A 386 -52.82 31.14 -19.60
C THR A 386 -54.07 31.80 -19.04
N GLY A 387 -54.12 33.14 -19.04
CA GLY A 387 -55.26 33.91 -18.57
C GLY A 387 -55.48 33.82 -17.06
N LEU A 388 -54.44 33.55 -16.28
CA LEU A 388 -54.50 33.50 -14.82
C LEU A 388 -54.47 34.92 -14.26
N ASP A 389 -55.30 35.22 -13.27
CA ASP A 389 -55.28 36.53 -12.61
C ASP A 389 -54.00 36.69 -11.77
N THR A 390 -53.39 37.87 -11.77
CA THR A 390 -52.30 38.18 -10.83
C THR A 390 -52.87 38.40 -9.44
N THR A 391 -52.19 37.92 -8.40
CA THR A 391 -52.68 37.99 -7.01
C THR A 391 -51.61 38.48 -6.05
N GLY A 392 -52.06 38.93 -4.87
CA GLY A 392 -51.20 39.31 -3.74
C GLY A 392 -50.82 38.11 -2.86
N ALA A 393 -50.08 38.39 -1.78
CA ALA A 393 -49.56 37.36 -0.87
C ALA A 393 -50.66 36.54 -0.15
N GLU A 394 -51.89 37.04 -0.11
CA GLU A 394 -53.04 36.39 0.51
C GLU A 394 -53.60 35.19 -0.27
N ASP A 395 -53.39 35.14 -1.60
CA ASP A 395 -53.89 34.09 -2.47
C ASP A 395 -52.89 33.79 -3.59
N PRO A 396 -51.69 33.28 -3.27
CA PRO A 396 -50.62 33.06 -4.24
C PRO A 396 -51.04 32.03 -5.28
N VAL A 397 -50.66 32.26 -6.54
CA VAL A 397 -50.97 31.35 -7.64
C VAL A 397 -50.03 30.15 -7.59
N GLU A 398 -50.58 28.97 -7.37
CA GLU A 398 -49.83 27.71 -7.42
C GLU A 398 -49.28 27.48 -8.83
N LEU A 399 -48.00 27.16 -8.90
CA LEU A 399 -47.35 26.59 -10.06
C LEU A 399 -47.21 25.07 -9.86
N GLU A 400 -46.38 24.42 -10.67
CA GLU A 400 -46.04 23.01 -10.46
C GLU A 400 -44.93 22.80 -9.40
N ASN A 401 -44.71 21.55 -9.02
CA ASN A 401 -43.60 21.12 -8.17
C ASN A 401 -43.53 21.81 -6.79
N GLY A 402 -44.68 22.23 -6.25
CA GLY A 402 -44.79 22.81 -4.90
C GLY A 402 -44.39 24.29 -4.81
N LEU A 403 -44.21 24.96 -5.96
CA LEU A 403 -43.97 26.39 -6.01
C LEU A 403 -45.28 27.17 -6.16
N ALA A 404 -45.31 28.37 -5.62
CA ALA A 404 -46.36 29.34 -5.86
C ALA A 404 -45.76 30.74 -6.03
N VAL A 405 -46.49 31.63 -6.68
CA VAL A 405 -46.05 33.00 -6.97
C VAL A 405 -47.11 34.02 -6.60
N TYR A 406 -46.67 35.23 -6.24
CA TYR A 406 -47.53 36.38 -6.09
C TYR A 406 -46.78 37.66 -6.46
N TRP A 407 -47.50 38.77 -6.59
CA TRP A 407 -46.93 40.06 -6.91
C TRP A 407 -47.12 41.05 -5.76
N GLU A 408 -46.09 41.86 -5.54
CA GLU A 408 -46.16 43.02 -4.66
C GLU A 408 -46.26 44.29 -5.50
N SER A 409 -47.33 45.06 -5.28
CA SER A 409 -47.57 46.32 -5.98
C SER A 409 -46.44 47.33 -5.74
N GLY A 410 -46.12 48.10 -6.78
CA GLY A 410 -45.07 49.12 -6.77
C GLY A 410 -45.63 50.54 -6.84
N SER A 411 -44.74 51.53 -6.96
CA SER A 411 -45.14 52.93 -7.14
C SER A 411 -45.43 53.24 -8.62
N GLY A 412 -46.67 53.04 -9.06
CA GLY A 412 -47.09 53.33 -10.43
C GLY A 412 -48.03 52.25 -10.98
N THR A 413 -48.04 52.06 -12.30
CA THR A 413 -48.74 50.93 -12.90
C THR A 413 -47.96 49.65 -12.62
N ASP A 414 -48.56 48.77 -11.83
CA ASP A 414 -47.92 47.54 -11.33
C ASP A 414 -47.41 46.65 -12.46
N LEU A 415 -48.28 46.33 -13.41
CA LEU A 415 -48.03 45.33 -14.45
C LEU A 415 -48.33 45.92 -15.82
N MET A 416 -47.39 45.77 -16.75
CA MET A 416 -47.57 46.15 -18.15
C MET A 416 -47.59 44.90 -19.03
N ALA A 417 -48.50 44.85 -20.02
CA ALA A 417 -48.54 43.77 -21.00
C ALA A 417 -47.16 43.61 -21.67
N GLY A 418 -46.62 42.40 -21.67
CA GLY A 418 -45.26 42.12 -22.13
C GLY A 418 -44.20 42.09 -21.04
N ASP A 419 -44.51 42.49 -19.80
CA ASP A 419 -43.63 42.28 -18.64
C ASP A 419 -43.37 40.78 -18.45
N ARG A 420 -42.12 40.44 -18.13
CA ARG A 420 -41.66 39.06 -17.95
C ARG A 420 -40.87 38.92 -16.66
N TRP A 421 -41.01 37.76 -16.02
CA TRP A 421 -40.11 37.33 -14.97
C TRP A 421 -39.54 35.97 -15.29
N THR A 422 -38.24 35.82 -15.05
CA THR A 422 -37.55 34.53 -15.13
C THR A 422 -36.91 34.20 -13.80
N PHE A 423 -37.05 32.95 -13.37
CA PHE A 423 -36.30 32.38 -12.26
C PHE A 423 -36.03 30.90 -12.54
N SER A 424 -34.99 30.36 -11.91
CA SER A 424 -34.63 28.95 -11.98
C SER A 424 -34.85 28.30 -10.62
N ALA A 425 -35.38 27.07 -10.63
CA ALA A 425 -35.46 26.21 -9.47
C ALA A 425 -34.49 25.04 -9.66
N GLN A 426 -33.52 24.91 -8.76
CA GLN A 426 -32.55 23.82 -8.72
C GLN A 426 -33.10 22.70 -7.85
N ALA A 427 -33.11 21.48 -8.36
CA ALA A 427 -33.57 20.31 -7.63
C ALA A 427 -32.62 19.98 -6.46
N GLN A 428 -33.15 19.29 -5.46
CA GLN A 428 -32.37 18.82 -4.33
C GLN A 428 -31.27 17.85 -4.79
N VAL A 429 -30.04 18.03 -4.29
CA VAL A 429 -28.89 17.17 -4.64
C VAL A 429 -28.47 16.35 -3.44
N TYR A 430 -28.26 15.05 -3.65
CA TYR A 430 -27.78 14.11 -2.66
C TYR A 430 -26.36 13.70 -3.02
N ARG A 431 -25.40 13.92 -2.11
CA ARG A 431 -24.00 13.54 -2.30
C ARG A 431 -23.70 12.23 -1.59
N TYR A 432 -23.21 11.27 -2.33
CA TYR A 432 -22.77 9.98 -1.83
C TYR A 432 -21.25 9.85 -1.98
N GLN A 433 -20.61 9.20 -1.03
CA GLN A 433 -19.17 8.95 -1.04
C GLN A 433 -18.89 7.46 -1.24
N ILE A 434 -18.04 7.14 -2.21
CA ILE A 434 -17.34 5.86 -2.28
C ILE A 434 -15.94 6.06 -1.73
N TYR A 435 -15.59 5.36 -0.66
CA TYR A 435 -14.29 5.48 -0.03
C TYR A 435 -13.20 4.76 -0.83
N GLY A 436 -12.01 5.34 -0.86
CA GLY A 436 -10.85 4.75 -1.53
C GLY A 436 -10.39 5.42 -2.82
N GLY A 437 -10.93 6.60 -3.14
CA GLY A 437 -10.40 7.46 -4.21
C GLY A 437 -8.93 7.84 -4.00
N PRO A 438 -8.24 8.35 -5.04
CA PRO A 438 -8.74 8.51 -6.40
C PRO A 438 -8.91 7.18 -7.14
N PHE A 439 -9.91 7.11 -8.01
CA PHE A 439 -10.17 5.99 -8.92
C PHE A 439 -9.68 6.34 -10.33
N THR A 440 -9.35 5.30 -11.11
CA THR A 440 -9.09 5.48 -12.55
C THR A 440 -10.39 5.85 -13.27
N ASP A 441 -11.52 5.24 -12.89
CA ASP A 441 -12.83 5.51 -13.48
C ASP A 441 -13.99 5.10 -12.55
N ILE A 442 -15.15 5.76 -12.70
CA ILE A 442 -16.44 5.33 -12.17
C ILE A 442 -17.34 5.03 -13.37
N SER A 443 -17.16 3.84 -13.92
CA SER A 443 -17.72 3.43 -15.22
C SER A 443 -19.25 3.36 -15.27
N GLN A 444 -19.90 3.02 -14.15
CA GLN A 444 -21.35 2.85 -14.07
C GLN A 444 -21.85 3.19 -12.66
N VAL A 445 -23.00 3.86 -12.55
CA VAL A 445 -23.69 4.12 -11.29
C VAL A 445 -25.05 3.44 -11.31
N TYR A 446 -25.42 2.83 -10.18
CA TYR A 446 -26.64 2.09 -9.98
C TYR A 446 -27.47 2.77 -8.89
N LEU A 447 -28.71 3.12 -9.22
CA LEU A 447 -29.68 3.68 -8.28
C LEU A 447 -30.72 2.60 -7.99
N ASN A 448 -30.83 2.16 -6.73
CA ASN A 448 -31.70 1.07 -6.30
C ASN A 448 -31.51 -0.24 -7.11
N GLY A 449 -30.26 -0.48 -7.57
CA GLY A 449 -29.88 -1.68 -8.32
C GLY A 449 -29.96 -1.56 -9.85
N GLU A 450 -30.54 -0.49 -10.39
CA GLU A 450 -30.66 -0.23 -11.83
C GLU A 450 -29.59 0.76 -12.29
N GLU A 451 -28.90 0.46 -13.41
CA GLU A 451 -27.92 1.39 -13.99
C GLU A 451 -28.61 2.68 -14.42
N SER A 452 -28.14 3.82 -13.91
CA SER A 452 -28.63 5.14 -14.28
C SER A 452 -27.48 6.04 -14.68
N ARG A 453 -27.69 6.77 -15.78
CA ARG A 453 -26.86 7.92 -16.18
C ARG A 453 -27.63 9.23 -16.08
N ASP A 454 -28.94 9.14 -15.87
CA ASP A 454 -29.79 10.30 -15.72
C ASP A 454 -29.67 10.82 -14.29
N ARG A 455 -29.46 12.14 -14.15
CA ARG A 455 -29.35 12.85 -12.86
C ARG A 455 -28.23 12.35 -11.95
N VAL A 456 -27.17 11.80 -12.53
CA VAL A 456 -25.99 11.34 -11.79
C VAL A 456 -24.76 12.05 -12.34
N ALA A 457 -24.00 12.69 -11.47
CA ALA A 457 -22.63 13.10 -11.73
C ALA A 457 -21.71 12.31 -10.81
N ALA A 458 -20.64 11.74 -11.34
CA ALA A 458 -19.67 10.98 -10.57
C ALA A 458 -18.27 11.56 -10.80
N ASP A 459 -17.55 11.80 -9.72
CA ASP A 459 -16.19 12.28 -9.74
C ASP A 459 -15.24 11.14 -9.33
N PRO A 460 -14.45 10.57 -10.26
CA PRO A 460 -13.52 9.51 -9.94
C PRO A 460 -12.35 9.96 -9.05
N GLU A 461 -11.98 11.25 -9.04
CA GLU A 461 -10.87 11.74 -8.24
C GLU A 461 -11.22 11.75 -6.75
N THR A 462 -12.41 12.23 -6.42
CA THR A 462 -12.89 12.29 -5.04
C THR A 462 -13.70 11.08 -4.61
N GLY A 463 -14.26 10.33 -5.57
CA GLY A 463 -15.22 9.25 -5.29
C GLY A 463 -16.62 9.74 -4.93
N VAL A 464 -16.91 11.03 -5.14
CA VAL A 464 -18.23 11.63 -4.86
C VAL A 464 -19.18 11.34 -6.02
N ILE A 465 -20.40 10.94 -5.69
CA ILE A 465 -21.51 10.76 -6.61
C ILE A 465 -22.63 11.70 -6.20
N GLU A 466 -22.99 12.63 -7.07
CA GLU A 466 -24.12 13.53 -6.90
C GLU A 466 -25.34 12.94 -7.62
N VAL A 467 -26.46 12.82 -6.91
CA VAL A 467 -27.74 12.38 -7.45
C VAL A 467 -28.76 13.50 -7.27
N THR A 468 -29.36 13.94 -8.38
CA THR A 468 -30.33 15.05 -8.37
C THR A 468 -31.78 14.54 -8.29
N GLY A 469 -32.59 15.21 -7.47
CA GLY A 469 -34.04 15.02 -7.36
C GLY A 469 -34.46 14.10 -6.21
N ARG A 470 -34.02 12.83 -6.20
CA ARG A 470 -34.46 11.83 -5.21
C ARG A 470 -33.30 11.05 -4.59
N SER A 471 -33.44 10.70 -3.31
CA SER A 471 -32.52 9.78 -2.66
C SER A 471 -32.72 8.34 -3.17
N ALA A 472 -31.64 7.56 -3.15
CA ALA A 472 -31.63 6.18 -3.57
C ALA A 472 -30.54 5.41 -2.82
N ALA A 473 -30.62 4.08 -2.81
CA ALA A 473 -29.44 3.28 -2.55
C ALA A 473 -28.50 3.41 -3.75
N VAL A 474 -27.29 3.93 -3.53
CA VAL A 474 -26.32 4.18 -4.58
C VAL A 474 -25.20 3.16 -4.51
N GLU A 475 -24.95 2.50 -5.63
CA GLU A 475 -23.77 1.68 -5.84
C GLU A 475 -23.08 2.12 -7.13
N ALA A 476 -21.78 1.89 -7.26
CA ALA A 476 -21.08 2.15 -8.51
C ALA A 476 -20.09 1.06 -8.85
N ARG A 477 -19.87 0.87 -10.16
CA ARG A 477 -18.76 0.09 -10.69
C ARG A 477 -17.56 1.00 -10.82
N VAL A 478 -16.63 0.84 -9.91
CA VAL A 478 -15.39 1.63 -9.85
C VAL A 478 -14.22 0.82 -10.39
N VAL A 479 -13.24 1.51 -10.98
CA VAL A 479 -11.97 0.93 -11.45
C VAL A 479 -10.86 1.59 -10.65
N LYS A 480 -10.23 0.85 -9.74
CA LYS A 480 -9.15 1.42 -8.91
C LYS A 480 -7.90 1.68 -9.73
N ASP A 481 -7.44 0.66 -10.44
CA ASP A 481 -6.21 0.64 -11.23
C ASP A 481 -6.29 -0.40 -12.35
N ALA A 482 -5.23 -0.48 -13.16
CA ALA A 482 -5.08 -1.48 -14.22
C ALA A 482 -4.71 -2.88 -13.68
N ALA A 483 -4.36 -3.01 -12.40
CA ALA A 483 -3.96 -4.28 -11.79
C ALA A 483 -5.19 -5.16 -11.54
N THR A 484 -5.47 -6.03 -12.50
CA THR A 484 -6.66 -6.90 -12.51
C THR A 484 -6.32 -8.37 -12.32
N HIS A 485 -5.06 -8.77 -12.53
CA HIS A 485 -4.68 -10.18 -12.46
C HIS A 485 -4.65 -10.65 -10.98
N PRO A 486 -5.32 -11.75 -10.62
CA PRO A 486 -5.40 -12.21 -9.24
C PRO A 486 -4.04 -12.41 -8.55
N VAL A 487 -3.04 -12.91 -9.28
CA VAL A 487 -1.68 -13.12 -8.75
C VAL A 487 -1.04 -11.80 -8.32
N ASP A 488 -1.21 -10.73 -9.10
CA ASP A 488 -0.67 -9.41 -8.74
C ASP A 488 -1.34 -8.88 -7.48
N ILE A 489 -2.66 -9.06 -7.37
CA ILE A 489 -3.45 -8.68 -6.20
C ILE A 489 -3.00 -9.47 -4.96
N ILE A 490 -2.74 -10.78 -5.10
CA ILE A 490 -2.20 -11.63 -4.02
C ILE A 490 -0.81 -11.14 -3.61
N THR A 491 0.09 -10.88 -4.55
CA THR A 491 1.43 -10.33 -4.30
C THR A 491 1.36 -9.00 -3.55
N ASP A 492 0.45 -8.12 -3.91
CA ASP A 492 0.22 -6.85 -3.25
C ASP A 492 -0.29 -7.03 -1.82
N ILE A 493 -1.21 -7.97 -1.58
CA ILE A 493 -1.70 -8.29 -0.22
C ILE A 493 -0.56 -8.82 0.63
N LEU A 494 0.22 -9.78 0.11
CA LEU A 494 1.37 -10.35 0.81
C LEU A 494 2.42 -9.28 1.12
N THR A 495 2.70 -8.39 0.17
CA THR A 495 3.60 -7.26 0.35
C THR A 495 3.10 -6.28 1.39
N ALA A 496 1.80 -5.95 1.38
CA ALA A 496 1.18 -5.05 2.36
C ALA A 496 1.28 -5.58 3.79
N VAL A 497 1.33 -6.91 3.98
CA VAL A 497 1.54 -7.54 5.30
C VAL A 497 3.00 -7.93 5.58
N GLY A 498 3.94 -7.51 4.74
CA GLY A 498 5.38 -7.72 4.95
C GLY A 498 5.88 -9.13 4.61
N LEU A 499 5.16 -9.87 3.76
CA LEU A 499 5.50 -11.22 3.31
C LEU A 499 6.13 -11.27 1.92
N SER A 500 6.54 -10.13 1.33
CA SER A 500 7.26 -10.14 0.03
C SER A 500 8.47 -11.07 0.02
N PRO A 501 9.33 -11.13 1.07
CA PRO A 501 10.48 -12.05 1.08
C PRO A 501 10.11 -13.53 1.13
N ALA A 502 8.86 -13.86 1.50
CA ALA A 502 8.37 -15.22 1.52
C ALA A 502 7.82 -15.64 0.14
N ILE A 503 7.62 -14.74 -0.82
CA ILE A 503 7.06 -15.09 -2.12
C ILE A 503 8.09 -15.88 -2.93
N GLU A 504 7.72 -17.09 -3.36
CA GLU A 504 8.50 -17.82 -4.35
C GLU A 504 8.11 -17.29 -5.74
N GLN A 505 9.02 -16.50 -6.33
CA GLN A 505 8.72 -15.67 -7.50
C GLN A 505 8.40 -16.52 -8.74
N ASP A 506 9.12 -17.61 -8.97
CA ASP A 506 8.96 -18.46 -10.16
C ASP A 506 7.57 -19.11 -10.20
N SER A 507 7.05 -19.54 -9.06
CA SER A 507 5.72 -20.12 -8.87
C SER A 507 4.63 -19.11 -9.17
N PHE A 508 4.80 -17.85 -8.74
CA PHE A 508 3.86 -16.76 -9.01
C PHE A 508 3.88 -16.37 -10.50
N GLU A 509 5.06 -16.22 -11.09
CA GLU A 509 5.21 -15.92 -12.52
C GLU A 509 4.64 -17.04 -13.40
N MET A 510 4.91 -18.30 -13.05
CA MET A 510 4.36 -19.46 -13.71
C MET A 510 2.83 -19.46 -13.62
N ALA A 511 2.26 -19.30 -12.43
CA ALA A 511 0.81 -19.28 -12.25
C ALA A 511 0.15 -18.16 -13.08
N LYS A 512 0.75 -16.96 -13.09
CA LYS A 512 0.28 -15.83 -13.90
C LYS A 512 0.35 -16.12 -15.40
N SER A 513 1.43 -16.74 -15.87
CA SER A 513 1.61 -17.08 -17.29
C SER A 513 0.59 -18.12 -17.79
N LEU A 514 0.11 -18.99 -16.90
CA LEU A 514 -0.87 -20.04 -17.20
C LEU A 514 -2.32 -19.53 -17.17
N THR A 515 -2.58 -18.34 -16.63
CA THR A 515 -3.93 -17.77 -16.49
C THR A 515 -4.03 -16.33 -17.01
N PRO A 516 -3.52 -16.00 -18.21
CA PRO A 516 -3.39 -14.61 -18.66
C PRO A 516 -4.71 -13.84 -18.75
N GLU A 517 -5.83 -14.55 -18.95
CA GLU A 517 -7.18 -13.99 -19.08
C GLU A 517 -7.89 -13.78 -17.73
N TYR A 518 -7.29 -14.20 -16.61
CA TYR A 518 -7.93 -14.04 -15.31
C TYR A 518 -7.88 -12.58 -14.88
N ALA A 519 -9.07 -12.01 -14.66
CA ALA A 519 -9.23 -10.66 -14.16
C ALA A 519 -10.26 -10.63 -13.03
N ILE A 520 -9.91 -10.03 -11.91
CA ILE A 520 -10.82 -9.76 -10.79
C ILE A 520 -10.59 -8.34 -10.28
N GLY A 521 -11.62 -7.77 -9.65
CA GLY A 521 -11.43 -6.64 -8.75
C GLY A 521 -11.84 -6.99 -7.35
N VAL A 522 -11.18 -6.38 -6.38
CA VAL A 522 -11.41 -6.61 -4.96
C VAL A 522 -11.52 -5.30 -4.21
N CYS A 523 -12.32 -5.32 -3.15
CA CYS A 523 -12.39 -4.29 -2.14
C CYS A 523 -12.52 -4.98 -0.78
N PHE A 524 -11.48 -4.85 0.04
CA PHE A 524 -11.43 -5.42 1.37
C PHE A 524 -11.28 -4.30 2.40
N GLU A 525 -12.20 -4.26 3.35
CA GLU A 525 -12.18 -3.29 4.42
C GLU A 525 -11.98 -3.98 5.76
N ASN A 526 -10.90 -3.60 6.45
CA ASN A 526 -10.55 -4.07 7.78
C ASN A 526 -10.59 -5.60 7.95
N LEU A 527 -10.10 -6.32 6.94
CA LEU A 527 -10.18 -7.78 6.82
C LEU A 527 -8.81 -8.42 7.04
N PRO A 528 -8.66 -9.52 7.79
CA PRO A 528 -7.38 -10.25 7.86
C PRO A 528 -6.92 -10.67 6.46
N ALA A 529 -5.62 -10.53 6.17
CA ALA A 529 -5.06 -10.89 4.87
C ALA A 529 -5.33 -12.36 4.50
N ALA A 530 -5.26 -13.30 5.44
CA ALA A 530 -5.65 -14.70 5.23
C ALA A 530 -7.07 -14.83 4.65
N GLN A 531 -8.01 -14.06 5.20
CA GLN A 531 -9.40 -14.10 4.76
C GLN A 531 -9.57 -13.44 3.39
N ALA A 532 -8.87 -12.33 3.13
CA ALA A 532 -8.87 -11.67 1.82
C ALA A 532 -8.32 -12.60 0.71
N LEU A 533 -7.17 -13.23 0.96
CA LEU A 533 -6.58 -14.23 0.06
C LEU A 533 -7.56 -15.38 -0.19
N ARG A 534 -8.20 -15.90 0.86
CA ARG A 534 -9.21 -16.96 0.71
C ARG A 534 -10.38 -16.54 -0.19
N GLU A 535 -10.88 -15.32 -0.10
CA GLU A 535 -11.95 -14.85 -0.99
C GLU A 535 -11.51 -14.70 -2.44
N ILE A 536 -10.23 -14.37 -2.70
CA ILE A 536 -9.64 -14.40 -4.04
C ILE A 536 -9.54 -15.85 -4.53
N LEU A 537 -8.90 -16.73 -3.76
CA LEU A 537 -8.66 -18.13 -4.09
C LEU A 537 -9.96 -18.96 -4.23
N LYS A 538 -11.06 -18.56 -3.60
CA LYS A 538 -12.38 -19.19 -3.85
C LYS A 538 -12.93 -18.91 -5.25
N ARG A 539 -12.56 -17.77 -5.83
CA ARG A 539 -13.03 -17.32 -7.15
C ARG A 539 -12.05 -17.67 -8.25
N CYS A 540 -10.79 -17.91 -7.89
CA CYS A 540 -9.73 -18.24 -8.82
C CYS A 540 -9.20 -19.63 -8.51
N LEU A 541 -9.13 -20.51 -9.50
CA LEU A 541 -8.68 -21.89 -9.34
C LEU A 541 -7.15 -21.96 -9.11
N TYR A 542 -6.69 -21.57 -7.92
CA TYR A 542 -5.29 -21.68 -7.51
C TYR A 542 -5.16 -22.52 -6.24
N ASP A 543 -4.14 -23.38 -6.23
CA ASP A 543 -3.60 -23.97 -5.01
C ASP A 543 -2.58 -22.99 -4.43
N PHE A 544 -2.70 -22.68 -3.14
CA PHE A 544 -1.83 -21.75 -2.44
C PHE A 544 -1.37 -22.43 -1.15
N TRP A 545 -0.06 -22.47 -0.88
CA TRP A 545 0.49 -23.15 0.30
C TRP A 545 1.81 -22.53 0.75
N THR A 546 2.24 -22.90 1.96
CA THR A 546 3.54 -22.52 2.49
C THR A 546 4.43 -23.76 2.60
N ASP A 547 5.67 -23.64 2.14
CA ASP A 547 6.67 -24.71 2.09
C ASP A 547 8.02 -24.13 2.52
N PHE A 548 8.58 -24.60 3.65
CA PHE A 548 9.85 -24.12 4.24
C PHE A 548 9.96 -22.58 4.41
N GLY A 549 8.84 -21.92 4.73
CA GLY A 549 8.80 -20.46 4.90
C GLY A 549 8.59 -19.68 3.59
N GLU A 550 8.54 -20.38 2.46
CA GLU A 550 8.17 -19.81 1.15
C GLU A 550 6.67 -20.02 0.89
N ILE A 551 6.05 -19.02 0.29
CA ILE A 551 4.66 -19.02 -0.16
C ILE A 551 4.66 -19.33 -1.64
N LYS A 552 3.98 -20.40 -2.01
CA LYS A 552 3.90 -20.92 -3.38
C LYS A 552 2.45 -20.90 -3.85
N ILE A 553 2.29 -20.76 -5.17
CA ILE A 553 0.99 -20.74 -5.83
C ILE A 553 1.03 -21.54 -7.13
N LYS A 554 0.02 -22.37 -7.37
CA LYS A 554 -0.10 -23.17 -8.59
C LYS A 554 -1.49 -22.98 -9.18
N ALA A 555 -1.56 -22.68 -10.47
CA ALA A 555 -2.82 -22.68 -11.21
C ALA A 555 -3.35 -24.11 -11.36
N TYR A 556 -4.63 -24.30 -11.03
CA TYR A 556 -5.33 -25.55 -11.28
C TYR A 556 -5.96 -25.51 -12.67
N LEU A 557 -5.43 -26.32 -13.60
CA LEU A 557 -5.85 -26.35 -15.01
C LEU A 557 -6.91 -27.43 -15.31
N GLY A 558 -7.40 -28.14 -14.29
CA GLY A 558 -8.42 -29.19 -14.47
C GLY A 558 -7.92 -30.50 -15.06
N GLU A 559 -6.60 -30.68 -15.18
CA GLU A 559 -5.99 -31.93 -15.66
C GLU A 559 -5.36 -32.69 -14.49
N ASP A 560 -6.11 -33.65 -13.95
CA ASP A 560 -5.61 -34.85 -13.26
C ASP A 560 -6.40 -36.08 -13.75
#